data_AF-A0A2D5K1L9-F1
#
_entry.id   AF-A0A2D5K1L9-F1
#
_cell.length_a   1.000
_cell.length_b   1.000
_cell.length_c   1.000
_cell.angle_alpha   90.00
_cell.angle_beta   90.00
_cell.angle_gamma   90.00
#
_symmetry.space_group_name_H-M   'P 1'
#
loop_
_entity.id
_entity.type
_entity.pdbx_description
1 polymer ?
#
loop_
_entity_poly.entity_id
_entity_poly.type
_entity_poly.pdbx_seq_one_letter_code
_entity_poly.pdbx_strand_id
1 'polypeptide(L)'
;SEFKNMEYFYFHNFLYENLWKDNRRRHNEVIPVTEIINKYGSEYKLIFVGDATMSPYEIAYPGGSIEHWNEEPGSVWINRMLRYFKKSVWINPEPEKNWNFTPSVKLTYDLMEGRMFPLTLDGLSGAIKELH
;
A
#
# COMPACT_ATOMS: atom_id res chain seq x y z
N SER A 1 -3.61 -8.72 -26.52
CA SER A 1 -4.32 -8.61 -25.23
C SER A 1 -3.69 -9.54 -24.24
N GLU A 2 -2.91 -9.02 -23.29
CA GLU A 2 -2.40 -9.86 -22.21
C GLU A 2 -2.30 -9.08 -20.89
N PHE A 3 -3.43 -8.54 -20.44
CA PHE A 3 -3.66 -8.37 -19.00
C PHE A 3 -4.23 -9.71 -18.52
N LYS A 4 -3.36 -10.59 -18.03
CA LYS A 4 -3.73 -11.99 -17.82
C LYS A 4 -4.40 -12.29 -16.49
N ASN A 5 -4.45 -11.35 -15.53
CA ASN A 5 -5.35 -11.33 -14.35
C ASN A 5 -5.06 -10.06 -13.52
N MET A 6 -6.08 -9.24 -13.22
CA MET A 6 -5.97 -8.10 -12.31
C MET A 6 -6.83 -8.36 -11.08
N GLU A 7 -6.22 -8.29 -9.90
CA GLU A 7 -6.88 -8.49 -8.62
C GLU A 7 -6.76 -7.22 -7.79
N TYR A 8 -7.83 -6.82 -7.14
CA TYR A 8 -7.83 -5.67 -6.23
C TYR A 8 -8.23 -6.08 -4.82
N PHE A 9 -7.75 -5.31 -3.86
CA PHE A 9 -7.96 -5.47 -2.43
C PHE A 9 -8.02 -4.09 -1.77
N TYR A 10 -8.73 -3.99 -0.65
CA TYR A 10 -8.86 -2.77 0.14
C TYR A 10 -8.17 -2.94 1.49
N PHE A 11 -7.68 -1.83 2.06
CA PHE A 11 -7.18 -1.71 3.43
C PHE A 11 -7.70 -0.39 4.03
N HIS A 12 -7.60 -0.22 5.35
CA HIS A 12 -8.00 1.02 6.03
C HIS A 12 -6.79 1.84 6.44
N ASN A 13 -6.66 3.05 5.89
CA ASN A 13 -5.55 4.00 6.07
C ASN A 13 -4.17 3.47 5.63
N PHE A 14 -3.72 2.36 6.21
CA PHE A 14 -2.46 1.70 5.90
C PHE A 14 -2.58 0.18 5.83
N LEU A 15 -1.53 -0.48 5.34
CA LEU A 15 -1.48 -1.93 5.27
C LEU A 15 -1.12 -2.54 6.64
N TYR A 16 -1.95 -3.48 7.09
CA TYR A 16 -1.72 -4.29 8.29
C TYR A 16 -1.75 -5.79 7.96
N GLU A 17 -2.20 -6.65 8.88
CA GLU A 17 -2.29 -8.10 8.67
C GLU A 17 -3.39 -8.53 7.70
N ASN A 18 -4.36 -7.65 7.43
CA ASN A 18 -5.66 -7.98 6.85
C ASN A 18 -6.03 -7.05 5.69
N LEU A 19 -6.66 -7.64 4.68
CA LEU A 19 -7.19 -7.00 3.47
C LEU A 19 -8.63 -7.43 3.22
N TRP A 20 -9.36 -6.69 2.37
CA TRP A 20 -10.76 -6.99 2.02
C TRP A 20 -10.98 -6.99 0.51
N LYS A 21 -11.96 -7.77 0.03
CA LYS A 21 -12.43 -7.74 -1.37
C LYS A 21 -13.52 -6.71 -1.64
N ASP A 22 -14.34 -6.39 -0.64
CA ASP A 22 -15.36 -5.36 -0.70
C ASP A 22 -14.93 -4.14 0.12
N ASN A 23 -15.11 -2.94 -0.42
CA ASN A 23 -14.86 -1.67 0.26
C ASN A 23 -15.77 -1.46 1.50
N ARG A 24 -16.91 -2.17 1.57
CA ARG A 24 -17.73 -2.23 2.80
C ARG A 24 -17.00 -2.91 3.96
N ARG A 25 -15.85 -3.54 3.70
CA ARG A 25 -14.92 -4.14 4.68
C ARG A 25 -15.65 -4.97 5.72
N ARG A 26 -16.56 -5.82 5.25
CA ARG A 26 -17.36 -6.70 6.11
C ARG A 26 -16.42 -7.63 6.89
N HIS A 27 -16.62 -7.71 8.21
CA HIS A 27 -15.78 -8.53 9.10
C HIS A 27 -15.68 -10.02 8.72
N ASN A 28 -16.59 -10.53 7.89
CA ASN A 28 -16.60 -11.93 7.46
C ASN A 28 -15.77 -12.20 6.18
N GLU A 29 -15.22 -11.16 5.53
CA GLU A 29 -14.49 -11.27 4.26
C GLU A 29 -13.08 -10.69 4.38
N VAL A 30 -12.37 -11.07 5.45
CA VAL A 30 -10.99 -10.67 5.72
C VAL A 30 -10.02 -11.65 5.08
N ILE A 31 -9.02 -11.13 4.39
CA ILE A 31 -7.97 -11.89 3.72
C ILE A 31 -6.63 -11.53 4.34
N PRO A 32 -5.92 -12.49 4.97
CA PRO A 32 -4.59 -12.22 5.52
C PRO A 32 -3.60 -11.81 4.43
N VAL A 33 -2.74 -10.83 4.73
CA VAL A 33 -1.65 -10.43 3.83
C VAL A 33 -0.71 -11.59 3.51
N THR A 34 -0.51 -12.49 4.46
CA THR A 34 0.27 -13.72 4.24
C THR A 34 -0.36 -14.63 3.19
N GLU A 35 -1.69 -14.67 3.08
CA GLU A 35 -2.38 -15.41 2.02
C GLU A 35 -2.11 -14.77 0.65
N ILE A 36 -2.10 -13.44 0.56
CA ILE A 36 -1.77 -12.73 -0.69
C ILE A 36 -0.33 -13.07 -1.13
N ILE A 37 0.63 -13.01 -0.22
CA ILE A 37 2.02 -13.36 -0.50
C ILE A 37 2.14 -14.83 -0.96
N ASN A 38 1.41 -15.76 -0.34
CA ASN A 38 1.47 -17.18 -0.69
C ASN A 38 0.73 -17.51 -2.00
N LYS A 39 -0.33 -16.77 -2.33
CA LYS A 39 -1.22 -17.04 -3.47
C LYS A 39 -0.69 -16.48 -4.78
N TYR A 40 -0.09 -15.29 -4.74
CA TYR A 40 0.39 -14.61 -5.94
C TYR A 40 1.91 -14.73 -6.05
N GLY A 41 2.42 -15.02 -7.25
CA GLY A 41 3.86 -15.10 -7.48
C GLY A 41 4.54 -13.73 -7.37
N SER A 42 5.83 -13.73 -7.05
CA SER A 42 6.62 -12.49 -6.89
C SER A 42 6.74 -11.65 -8.17
N GLU A 43 6.41 -12.22 -9.33
CA GLU A 43 6.35 -11.54 -10.63
C GLU A 43 5.15 -10.60 -10.80
N TYR A 44 4.16 -10.67 -9.91
CA TYR A 44 3.05 -9.73 -9.90
C TYR A 44 3.53 -8.29 -9.66
N LYS A 45 2.90 -7.35 -10.35
CA LYS A 45 3.09 -5.91 -10.15
C LYS A 45 2.13 -5.42 -9.07
N LEU A 46 2.66 -4.84 -8.01
CA LEU A 46 1.89 -4.34 -6.87
C LEU A 46 1.71 -2.83 -6.99
N ILE A 47 0.45 -2.37 -6.95
CA ILE A 47 0.12 -0.95 -7.00
C ILE A 47 -0.71 -0.62 -5.77
N PHE A 48 -0.16 0.17 -4.87
CA PHE A 48 -0.91 0.79 -3.79
C PHE A 48 -1.56 2.07 -4.30
N VAL A 49 -2.77 2.37 -3.82
CA VAL A 49 -3.47 3.61 -4.15
C VAL A 49 -4.07 4.18 -2.86
N GLY A 50 -3.67 5.39 -2.49
CA GLY A 50 -4.14 6.04 -1.26
C GLY A 50 -3.40 7.35 -0.98
N ASP A 51 -4.02 8.26 -0.24
CA ASP A 51 -3.47 9.59 0.09
C ASP A 51 -2.28 9.55 1.07
N ALA A 52 -2.04 8.40 1.70
CA ALA A 52 -1.06 8.22 2.77
C ALA A 52 -1.20 9.26 3.90
N THR A 53 -2.41 9.76 4.13
CA THR A 53 -2.71 10.75 5.16
C THR A 53 -3.40 10.08 6.34
N MET A 54 -2.68 9.92 7.45
CA MET A 54 -3.16 9.22 8.64
C MET A 54 -2.30 9.60 9.86
N SER A 55 -2.57 9.02 11.02
CA SER A 55 -1.67 9.18 12.16
C SER A 55 -0.33 8.49 11.86
N PRO A 56 0.85 9.10 12.07
CA PRO A 56 2.13 8.41 11.89
C PRO A 56 2.28 7.14 12.73
N TYR A 57 1.53 7.03 13.82
CA TYR A 57 1.53 5.87 14.69
C TYR A 57 1.00 4.60 14.00
N GLU A 58 0.05 4.74 13.08
CA GLU A 58 -0.49 3.66 12.25
C GLU A 58 0.61 2.95 11.44
N ILE A 59 1.67 3.69 11.08
CA ILE A 59 2.80 3.15 10.32
C ILE A 59 3.91 2.65 11.26
N ALA A 60 4.22 3.43 12.30
CA ALA A 60 5.46 3.28 13.06
C ALA A 60 5.38 2.34 14.28
N TYR A 61 4.19 2.10 14.86
CA TYR A 61 4.07 1.39 16.14
C TYR A 61 3.04 0.24 16.13
N PRO A 62 3.24 -0.81 16.97
CA PRO A 62 2.18 -1.75 17.30
C PRO A 62 1.00 -1.04 17.99
N GLY A 63 -0.21 -1.54 17.79
CA GLY A 63 -1.44 -0.93 18.32
C GLY A 63 -1.76 0.45 17.71
N GLY A 64 -1.08 0.85 16.63
CA GLY A 64 -1.32 2.10 15.93
C GLY A 64 -2.60 2.10 15.09
N SER A 65 -3.09 0.93 14.67
CA SER A 65 -4.33 0.79 13.90
C SER A 65 -5.53 1.34 14.65
N ILE A 66 -6.39 2.06 13.94
CA ILE A 66 -7.62 2.61 14.49
C ILE A 66 -8.80 1.63 14.48
N GLU A 67 -8.69 0.52 13.75
CA GLU A 67 -9.77 -0.48 13.64
C GLU A 67 -9.66 -1.60 14.67
N HIS A 68 -8.43 -1.94 15.05
CA HIS A 68 -8.13 -3.07 15.92
C HIS A 68 -6.71 -2.94 16.49
N TRP A 69 -6.39 -3.78 17.48
CA TRP A 69 -5.01 -3.90 17.96
C TRP A 69 -4.16 -4.71 16.96
N ASN A 70 -3.22 -4.05 16.28
CA ASN A 70 -2.23 -4.71 15.42
C ASN A 70 -0.96 -5.07 16.21
N GLU A 71 -0.61 -6.35 16.24
CA GLU A 71 0.61 -6.83 16.93
C GLU A 71 1.90 -6.29 16.32
N GLU A 72 1.89 -5.99 15.02
CA GLU A 72 3.05 -5.48 14.30
C GLU A 72 2.73 -4.17 13.59
N PRO A 73 3.67 -3.19 13.56
CA PRO A 73 3.48 -1.92 12.89
C PRO A 73 3.14 -2.06 11.40
N GLY A 74 2.39 -1.09 10.85
CA GLY A 74 2.11 -1.05 9.41
C GLY A 74 3.38 -1.06 8.54
N SER A 75 4.44 -0.39 8.99
CA SER A 75 5.77 -0.41 8.36
C SER A 75 6.36 -1.82 8.23
N VAL A 76 6.07 -2.75 9.14
CA VAL A 76 6.52 -4.14 9.02
C VAL A 76 5.74 -4.86 7.92
N TRP A 77 4.42 -4.67 7.86
CA TRP A 77 3.55 -5.29 6.87
C TRP A 77 3.82 -4.82 5.44
N ILE A 78 3.96 -3.50 5.23
CA ILE A 78 4.32 -2.98 3.90
C ILE A 78 5.70 -3.49 3.48
N ASN A 79 6.68 -3.51 4.38
CA ASN A 79 8.01 -4.02 4.06
C ASN A 79 8.00 -5.52 3.70
N ARG A 80 7.09 -6.34 4.26
CA ARG A 80 6.90 -7.73 3.81
C ARG A 80 6.43 -7.79 2.37
N MET A 81 5.43 -6.99 2.01
CA MET A 81 4.93 -6.91 0.63
C MET A 81 5.99 -6.42 -0.33
N LEU A 82 6.68 -5.33 -0.02
CA LEU A 82 7.73 -4.75 -0.87
C LEU A 82 8.93 -5.68 -1.05
N ARG A 83 9.28 -6.46 -0.02
CA ARG A 83 10.34 -7.48 -0.13
C ARG A 83 9.94 -8.62 -1.06
N TYR A 84 8.67 -9.00 -1.10
CA TYR A 84 8.19 -10.09 -1.95
C TYR A 84 7.87 -9.64 -3.37
N PHE A 85 7.06 -8.59 -3.53
CA PHE A 85 6.69 -7.97 -4.81
C PHE A 85 7.68 -6.87 -5.19
N LYS A 86 8.74 -7.26 -5.91
CA LYS A 86 9.83 -6.34 -6.29
C LYS A 86 9.40 -5.19 -7.19
N LYS A 87 8.35 -5.39 -8.00
CA LYS A 87 7.76 -4.37 -8.86
C LYS A 87 6.56 -3.77 -8.12
N SER A 88 6.83 -2.74 -7.32
CA SER A 88 5.83 -2.10 -6.47
C SER A 88 5.90 -0.58 -6.54
N VAL A 89 4.74 0.06 -6.61
CA VAL A 89 4.58 1.52 -6.62
C VAL A 89 3.43 1.94 -5.74
N TRP A 90 3.45 3.19 -5.29
CA TRP A 90 2.33 3.83 -4.58
C TRP A 90 1.83 5.03 -5.38
N ILE A 91 0.54 5.07 -5.67
CA ILE A 91 -0.11 6.20 -6.32
C ILE A 91 -0.82 7.04 -5.27
N ASN A 92 -0.35 8.26 -5.09
CA ASN A 92 -0.87 9.18 -4.08
C ASN A 92 -1.67 10.33 -4.74
N PRO A 93 -2.98 10.48 -4.46
CA PRO A 93 -3.78 11.60 -4.97
C PRO A 93 -3.47 12.95 -4.34
N GLU A 94 -2.78 13.00 -3.19
CA GLU A 94 -2.37 14.25 -2.58
C GLU A 94 -1.35 14.99 -3.48
N PRO A 95 -1.46 16.32 -3.61
CA PRO A 95 -0.49 17.11 -4.35
C PRO A 95 0.94 16.87 -3.83
N GLU A 96 1.87 16.52 -4.73
CA GLU A 96 3.25 16.17 -4.37
C GLU A 96 3.96 17.22 -3.52
N LYS A 97 3.68 18.50 -3.76
CA LYS A 97 4.17 19.63 -2.95
C LYS A 97 3.85 19.49 -1.45
N ASN A 98 2.80 18.76 -1.09
CA ASN A 98 2.36 18.56 0.28
C ASN A 98 3.04 17.37 0.97
N TRP A 99 3.67 16.45 0.23
CA TRP A 99 4.15 15.18 0.77
C TRP A 99 5.20 15.34 1.87
N ASN A 100 6.05 16.37 1.75
CA ASN A 100 7.07 16.68 2.76
C ASN A 100 6.50 17.32 4.04
N PHE A 101 5.28 17.84 4.00
CA PHE A 101 4.65 18.54 5.13
C PHE A 101 3.76 17.63 5.97
N THR A 102 3.26 16.54 5.42
CA THR A 102 2.45 15.55 6.14
C THR A 102 3.35 14.39 6.60
N PRO A 103 3.59 14.19 7.90
CA PRO A 103 4.57 13.21 8.38
C PRO A 103 4.31 11.77 7.93
N SER A 104 3.04 11.33 7.87
CA SER A 104 2.69 9.98 7.41
C SER A 104 2.95 9.79 5.91
N VAL A 105 2.71 10.82 5.10
CA VAL A 105 2.98 10.81 3.67
C VAL A 105 4.48 10.72 3.42
N LYS A 106 5.27 11.53 4.14
CA LYS A 106 6.73 11.47 4.07
C LYS A 106 7.26 10.08 4.46
N LEU A 107 6.78 9.52 5.58
CA LEU A 107 7.17 8.19 6.02
C LEU A 107 6.81 7.11 4.99
N THR A 108 5.65 7.23 4.35
CA THR A 108 5.23 6.31 3.27
C THR A 108 6.12 6.47 2.04
N TYR A 109 6.46 7.71 1.65
CA TYR A 109 7.41 7.98 0.57
C TYR A 109 8.79 7.34 0.82
N ASP A 110 9.30 7.49 2.05
CA ASP A 110 10.57 6.90 2.48
C ASP A 110 10.53 5.37 2.46
N LEU A 111 9.44 4.75 2.94
CA LEU A 111 9.23 3.29 2.88
C LEU A 111 9.12 2.77 1.44
N MET A 112 8.56 3.57 0.54
CA MET A 112 8.48 3.26 -0.89
C MET A 112 9.81 3.54 -1.62
N GLU A 113 10.83 4.08 -0.94
CA GLU A 113 12.15 4.40 -1.49
C GLU A 113 12.07 5.24 -2.77
N GLY A 114 11.16 6.21 -2.79
CA GLY A 114 10.91 7.08 -3.95
C GLY A 114 10.00 6.49 -5.03
N ARG A 115 9.50 5.26 -4.89
CA ARG A 115 8.53 4.63 -5.81
C ARG A 115 7.07 5.06 -5.53
N MET A 116 6.88 6.32 -5.15
CA MET A 116 5.57 6.93 -4.92
C MET A 116 5.33 8.06 -5.93
N PHE A 117 4.21 8.02 -6.63
CA PHE A 117 3.90 8.86 -7.78
C PHE A 117 2.56 9.58 -7.59
N PRO A 118 2.42 10.82 -8.07
CA PRO A 118 1.15 11.55 -7.95
C PRO A 118 0.09 10.99 -8.91
N LEU A 119 -1.19 11.14 -8.55
CA LEU A 119 -2.31 10.78 -9.43
C LEU A 119 -2.51 11.84 -10.55
N THR A 120 -1.52 11.95 -11.42
CA THR A 120 -1.53 12.78 -12.64
C THR A 120 -1.14 11.93 -13.85
N LEU A 121 -1.36 12.42 -15.07
CA LEU A 121 -0.95 11.70 -16.28
C LEU A 121 0.56 11.39 -16.30
N ASP A 122 1.38 12.36 -15.90
CA ASP A 122 2.83 12.20 -15.82
C ASP A 122 3.25 11.24 -14.70
N GLY A 123 2.60 11.34 -13.53
CA GLY A 123 2.85 10.45 -12.40
C GLY A 123 2.49 8.99 -12.71
N LEU A 124 1.33 8.76 -13.35
CA LEU A 124 0.92 7.43 -13.82
C LEU A 124 1.88 6.88 -14.88
N SER A 125 2.37 7.74 -15.79
CA SER A 125 3.37 7.35 -16.79
C SER A 125 4.70 6.97 -16.13
N GLY A 126 5.12 7.68 -15.09
CA GLY A 126 6.30 7.36 -14.28
C GLY A 126 6.14 6.04 -13.53
N ALA A 127 5.00 5.83 -12.87
CA ALA A 127 4.69 4.61 -12.16
C ALA A 127 4.70 3.37 -13.07
N ILE A 128 4.12 3.49 -14.27
CA ILE A 128 4.15 2.41 -15.26
C ILE A 128 5.60 2.07 -15.63
N LYS A 129 6.45 3.08 -15.90
CA LYS A 129 7.88 2.86 -16.22
C LYS A 129 8.62 2.14 -15.10
N GLU A 130 8.37 2.49 -13.84
CA GLU A 130 8.98 1.82 -12.68
C GLU A 130 8.60 0.33 -12.58
N LEU A 131 7.39 -0.01 -13.03
CA LEU A 131 6.88 -1.38 -13.05
C LEU A 131 7.35 -2.20 -14.26
N HIS A 132 8.09 -1.63 -15.21
CA HIS A 132 8.63 -2.33 -16.38
C HIS A 132 9.97 -3.03 -16.12
#